data_AF-A0AAV0DDX9-F1
#
_entry.id   AF-A0AAV0DDX9-F1
#
_cell.length_a   1.000
_cell.length_b   1.000
_cell.length_c   1.000
_cell.angle_alpha   90.00
_cell.angle_beta   90.00
_cell.angle_gamma   90.00
#
_symmetry.space_group_name_H-M   'P 1'
#
loop_
_entity.id
_entity.type
_entity.pdbx_description
1 polymer ?
#
loop_
_entity_poly.entity_id
_entity_poly.type
_entity_poly.pdbx_seq_one_letter_code
_entity_poly.pdbx_strand_id
1 'polypeptide(L)'
;MQLHMDVNIDDAGVKESLVERLKCSTRQKRYKLHLHYKKFQTLELAKSNKPSSYPDQNNWELLCDYFATDKFKKSSIANTENRKLVRAPHISSRKSFTVRRLEISQKQLNGDSCDRIELYKQTHFTEKKGWSSKVAEENWS
;
A
#
# COMPACT_ATOMS: atom_id res chain seq x y z
N MET A 1 -10.83 -32.49 1.35
CA MET A 1 -10.44 -32.00 2.69
C MET A 1 -11.04 -30.61 2.86
N GLN A 2 -12.17 -30.51 3.58
CA GLN A 2 -12.84 -29.24 3.82
C GLN A 2 -12.24 -28.64 5.09
N LEU A 3 -11.46 -27.58 4.94
CA LEU A 3 -10.93 -26.83 6.08
C LEU A 3 -12.09 -26.11 6.74
N HIS A 4 -12.59 -26.67 7.85
CA HIS A 4 -13.45 -25.95 8.77
C HIS A 4 -12.57 -24.92 9.49
N MET A 5 -12.62 -23.67 9.06
CA MET A 5 -11.98 -22.56 9.76
C MET A 5 -12.98 -22.02 10.78
N ASP A 6 -12.93 -22.52 12.01
CA ASP A 6 -13.61 -21.92 13.17
C ASP A 6 -12.95 -20.59 13.51
N VAL A 7 -13.24 -19.57 12.70
CA VAL A 7 -12.82 -18.21 12.99
C VAL A 7 -13.76 -17.70 14.07
N ASN A 8 -13.25 -17.54 15.30
CA ASN A 8 -13.97 -16.84 16.35
C ASN A 8 -14.10 -15.37 15.94
N ILE A 9 -15.21 -15.04 15.29
CA ILE A 9 -15.49 -13.69 14.83
C ILE A 9 -15.61 -12.74 16.01
N ASP A 10 -15.93 -13.21 17.23
CA ASP A 10 -16.11 -12.35 18.40
C ASP A 10 -14.81 -11.89 19.08
N ASP A 11 -13.68 -12.50 18.74
CA ASP A 11 -12.38 -12.00 19.17
C ASP A 11 -12.06 -10.64 18.51
N ALA A 12 -11.73 -9.64 19.33
CA ALA A 12 -11.48 -8.29 18.85
C ALA A 12 -10.28 -8.21 17.88
N GLY A 13 -9.21 -8.96 18.14
CA GLY A 13 -8.04 -9.00 17.27
C GLY A 13 -8.34 -9.66 15.91
N VAL A 14 -9.21 -10.67 15.90
CA VAL A 14 -9.72 -11.29 14.67
C VAL A 14 -10.59 -10.30 13.89
N LYS A 15 -11.54 -9.60 14.54
CA LYS A 15 -12.37 -8.55 13.89
C LYS A 15 -11.49 -7.48 13.24
N GLU A 16 -10.53 -6.94 13.97
CA GLU A 16 -9.61 -5.90 13.48
C GLU A 16 -8.81 -6.39 12.27
N SER A 17 -8.25 -7.59 12.34
CA SER A 17 -7.47 -8.20 11.26
C SER A 17 -8.30 -8.39 9.99
N LEU A 18 -9.55 -8.82 10.13
CA LEU A 18 -10.49 -8.96 9.00
C LEU A 18 -10.82 -7.60 8.38
N VAL A 19 -11.13 -6.60 9.21
CA VAL A 19 -11.42 -5.24 8.76
C VAL A 19 -10.22 -4.65 8.01
N GLU A 20 -9.00 -4.78 8.52
CA GLU A 20 -7.81 -4.29 7.84
C GLU A 20 -7.57 -4.99 6.49
N ARG A 21 -7.79 -6.30 6.43
CA ARG A 21 -7.69 -7.07 5.18
C ARG A 21 -8.73 -6.61 4.16
N LEU A 22 -9.97 -6.39 4.58
CA LEU A 22 -11.06 -5.89 3.73
C LEU A 22 -10.77 -4.47 3.23
N LYS A 23 -10.33 -3.56 4.10
CA LYS A 23 -9.91 -2.20 3.71
C LYS A 23 -8.81 -2.25 2.66
N CYS A 24 -7.80 -3.10 2.85
CA CYS A 24 -6.69 -3.27 1.91
C CYS A 24 -7.17 -3.81 0.55
N SER A 25 -8.01 -4.84 0.56
CA SER A 25 -8.60 -5.44 -0.64
C SER A 25 -9.43 -4.43 -1.42
N THR A 26 -10.33 -3.71 -0.74
CA THR A 26 -11.19 -2.69 -1.35
C THR A 26 -10.37 -1.55 -1.95
N ARG A 27 -9.30 -1.10 -1.27
CA ARG A 27 -8.38 -0.09 -1.80
C ARG A 27 -7.69 -0.55 -3.08
N GLN A 28 -7.19 -1.79 -3.11
CA GLN A 28 -6.55 -2.37 -4.29
C GLN A 28 -7.54 -2.53 -5.45
N LYS A 29 -8.76 -2.99 -5.17
CA LYS A 29 -9.83 -3.10 -6.17
C LYS A 29 -10.15 -1.73 -6.77
N ARG A 30 -10.37 -0.71 -5.94
CA ARG A 30 -10.62 0.67 -6.40
C ARG A 30 -9.47 1.22 -7.24
N TYR A 31 -8.22 0.94 -6.86
CA TYR A 31 -7.05 1.33 -7.66
C TYR A 31 -7.06 0.71 -9.07
N LYS A 32 -7.32 -0.60 -9.18
CA LYS A 32 -7.43 -1.28 -10.49
C LYS A 32 -8.56 -0.71 -11.35
N LEU A 33 -9.70 -0.41 -10.73
CA LEU A 33 -10.83 0.23 -11.41
C LEU A 33 -10.49 1.65 -11.88
N HIS A 34 -9.78 2.43 -11.07
CA HIS A 34 -9.30 3.75 -11.48
C HIS A 34 -8.30 3.67 -12.63
N LEU A 35 -7.40 2.67 -12.65
CA LEU A 35 -6.52 2.44 -13.80
C LEU A 35 -7.30 2.14 -15.08
N HIS A 36 -8.38 1.37 -14.99
CA HIS A 36 -9.26 1.13 -16.12
C HIS A 36 -9.98 2.40 -16.57
N TYR A 37 -10.55 3.17 -15.64
CA TYR A 37 -11.17 4.48 -15.88
C TYR A 37 -10.25 5.41 -16.67
N LYS A 38 -8.96 5.49 -16.28
CA LYS A 38 -7.97 6.36 -16.94
C LYS A 38 -7.66 6.02 -18.40
N LYS A 39 -8.11 4.88 -18.93
CA LYS A 39 -7.92 4.52 -20.35
C LYS A 39 -8.82 5.34 -21.28
N PHE A 40 -9.89 5.93 -20.75
CA PHE A 40 -10.87 6.66 -21.53
C PHE A 40 -10.66 8.17 -21.37
N GLN A 41 -10.83 8.89 -22.47
CA GLN A 41 -10.60 10.34 -22.50
C GLN A 41 -11.76 11.14 -21.88
N THR A 42 -12.98 10.62 -21.98
CA THR A 42 -14.20 11.29 -21.49
C THR A 42 -14.90 10.45 -20.44
N LEU A 43 -15.66 11.13 -19.56
CA LEU A 43 -16.45 10.49 -18.52
C LEU A 43 -17.50 9.54 -19.12
N GLU A 44 -18.20 9.98 -20.17
CA GLU A 44 -19.21 9.18 -20.86
C GLU A 44 -18.63 7.89 -21.43
N LEU A 45 -17.48 7.97 -22.13
CA LEU A 45 -16.80 6.77 -22.61
C LEU A 45 -16.39 5.85 -21.46
N ALA A 46 -15.90 6.40 -20.35
CA ALA A 46 -15.56 5.58 -19.18
C ALA A 46 -16.79 4.87 -18.61
N LYS A 47 -17.93 5.56 -18.48
CA LYS A 47 -19.20 4.99 -17.99
C LYS A 47 -19.70 3.85 -18.87
N SER A 48 -19.70 4.02 -20.18
CA SER A 48 -20.13 2.97 -21.12
C SER A 48 -19.17 1.77 -21.17
N ASN A 49 -17.92 1.93 -20.72
CA ASN A 49 -16.89 0.88 -20.79
C ASN A 49 -16.58 0.26 -19.42
N LYS A 50 -17.56 -0.39 -18.80
CA LYS A 50 -17.37 -1.15 -17.56
C LYS A 50 -16.41 -2.33 -17.75
N PRO A 51 -15.48 -2.58 -16.82
CA PRO A 51 -14.70 -3.82 -16.81
C PRO A 51 -15.60 -5.05 -16.82
N SER A 52 -15.27 -6.07 -17.60
CA SER A 52 -16.02 -7.34 -17.64
C SER A 52 -16.09 -8.02 -16.27
N SER A 53 -15.03 -7.89 -15.48
CA SER A 53 -14.93 -8.44 -14.11
C SER A 53 -15.68 -7.64 -13.05
N TYR A 54 -16.21 -6.46 -13.39
CA TYR A 54 -17.01 -5.66 -12.45
C TYR A 54 -18.49 -5.98 -12.65
N PRO A 55 -19.21 -6.44 -11.62
CA PRO A 55 -20.52 -7.05 -11.81
C PRO A 55 -21.64 -6.06 -12.12
N ASP A 56 -21.55 -4.82 -11.63
CA ASP A 56 -22.66 -3.87 -11.65
C ASP A 56 -22.34 -2.57 -12.39
N GLN A 57 -23.23 -2.20 -13.32
CA GLN A 57 -23.12 -0.99 -14.16
C GLN A 57 -23.43 0.28 -13.36
N ASN A 58 -24.47 0.29 -12.53
CA ASN A 58 -24.82 1.48 -11.76
C ASN A 58 -23.71 1.85 -10.77
N ASN A 59 -23.17 0.87 -10.05
CA ASN A 59 -22.01 1.10 -9.19
C ASN A 59 -20.75 1.50 -9.96
N TRP A 60 -20.58 1.07 -11.22
CA TRP A 60 -19.46 1.52 -12.05
C TRP A 60 -19.61 2.99 -12.42
N GLU A 61 -20.80 3.42 -12.83
CA GLU A 61 -21.08 4.81 -13.16
C GLU A 61 -20.87 5.75 -11.98
N LEU A 62 -21.35 5.35 -10.78
CA LEU A 62 -21.10 6.09 -9.54
C LEU A 62 -19.60 6.19 -9.22
N LEU A 63 -18.81 5.15 -9.51
CA LEU A 63 -17.35 5.19 -9.35
C LEU A 63 -16.69 6.12 -10.36
N CYS A 64 -17.14 6.12 -11.61
CA CYS A 64 -16.67 7.03 -12.65
C CYS A 64 -16.94 8.49 -12.27
N ASP A 65 -18.15 8.78 -11.77
CA ASP A 65 -18.51 10.11 -11.26
C ASP A 65 -17.61 10.50 -10.09
N TYR A 66 -17.40 9.58 -9.14
CA TYR A 66 -16.49 9.79 -8.03
C TYR A 66 -15.05 10.10 -8.51
N PHE A 67 -14.51 9.36 -9.48
CA PHE A 67 -13.17 9.61 -10.03
C PHE A 67 -13.10 10.93 -10.81
N ALA A 68 -14.19 11.36 -11.42
CA ALA A 68 -14.28 12.64 -12.12
C ALA A 68 -14.31 13.84 -11.18
N THR A 69 -14.67 13.66 -9.90
CA THR A 69 -14.74 14.75 -8.93
C THR A 69 -13.40 15.47 -8.75
N ASP A 70 -13.46 16.79 -8.58
CA ASP A 70 -12.27 17.62 -8.33
C ASP A 70 -11.56 17.21 -7.04
N LYS A 71 -12.32 16.84 -6.00
CA LYS A 71 -11.76 16.37 -4.74
C LYS A 71 -10.85 15.16 -4.94
N PHE A 72 -11.30 14.18 -5.71
CA PHE A 72 -10.50 13.00 -6.01
C PHE A 72 -9.28 13.35 -6.87
N LYS A 73 -9.46 14.12 -7.95
CA LYS A 73 -8.38 14.54 -8.84
C LYS A 73 -7.28 15.30 -8.11
N LYS A 74 -7.64 16.32 -7.32
CA LYS A 74 -6.71 17.10 -6.49
C LYS A 74 -5.92 16.20 -5.54
N SER A 75 -6.60 15.29 -4.84
CA SER A 75 -5.95 14.35 -3.92
C SER A 75 -5.00 13.39 -4.66
N SER A 76 -5.41 12.90 -5.83
CA SER A 76 -4.59 11.99 -6.65
C SER A 76 -3.32 12.68 -7.18
N ILE A 77 -3.45 13.93 -7.65
CA ILE A 77 -2.31 14.73 -8.13
C ILE A 77 -1.37 15.02 -6.96
N ALA A 78 -1.87 15.57 -5.85
CA ALA A 78 -1.05 15.87 -4.68
C ALA A 78 -0.31 14.63 -4.15
N ASN A 79 -0.98 13.48 -4.06
CA ASN A 79 -0.34 12.23 -3.65
C ASN A 79 0.73 11.75 -4.62
N THR A 80 0.57 12.00 -5.92
CA THR A 80 1.57 11.67 -6.93
C THR A 80 2.80 12.57 -6.81
N GLU A 81 2.59 13.88 -6.65
CA GLU A 81 3.68 14.84 -6.45
C GLU A 81 4.42 14.59 -5.13
N ASN A 82 3.70 14.36 -4.04
CA ASN A 82 4.30 14.03 -2.75
C ASN A 82 5.17 12.77 -2.81
N ARG A 83 4.78 11.76 -3.61
CA ARG A 83 5.60 10.56 -3.82
C ARG A 83 6.91 10.85 -4.56
N LYS A 84 6.93 11.81 -5.48
CA LYS A 84 8.15 12.22 -6.19
C LYS A 84 9.15 12.93 -5.26
N LEU A 85 8.67 13.53 -4.18
CA LEU A 85 9.51 14.22 -3.19
C LEU A 85 10.24 13.26 -2.24
N VAL A 86 9.88 11.98 -2.22
CA VAL A 86 10.54 10.97 -1.37
C VAL A 86 11.92 10.64 -1.95
N ARG A 87 12.98 11.22 -1.38
CA ARG A 87 14.36 11.09 -1.87
C ARG A 87 15.05 9.79 -1.43
N ALA A 88 14.77 9.32 -0.21
CA ALA A 88 15.32 8.11 0.38
C ALA A 88 14.19 7.13 0.74
N PRO A 89 13.70 6.33 -0.22
CA PRO A 89 12.61 5.39 0.04
C PRO A 89 13.10 4.17 0.84
N HIS A 90 12.43 3.87 1.95
CA HIS A 90 12.67 2.62 2.68
C HIS A 90 12.14 1.41 1.90
N ILE A 91 12.72 0.25 2.16
CA ILE A 91 12.45 -1.03 1.50
C ILE A 91 11.88 -2.10 2.44
N SER A 92 11.50 -1.72 3.67
CA SER A 92 10.94 -2.62 4.70
C SER A 92 9.54 -3.16 4.41
N SER A 93 9.06 -3.04 3.17
CA SER A 93 7.77 -3.55 2.72
C SER A 93 6.63 -3.01 3.61
N ARG A 94 5.72 -3.89 4.07
CA ARG A 94 4.58 -3.54 4.93
C ARG A 94 4.93 -3.47 6.41
N LYS A 95 6.18 -3.71 6.80
CA LYS A 95 6.57 -3.70 8.22
C LYS A 95 6.86 -2.27 8.64
N SER A 96 6.25 -1.86 9.75
CA SER A 96 6.61 -0.59 10.38
C SER A 96 8.06 -0.65 10.88
N PHE A 97 8.67 0.52 11.08
CA PHE A 97 10.02 0.59 11.66
C PHE A 97 10.08 -0.01 13.06
N THR A 98 9.00 0.08 13.85
CA THR A 98 8.92 -0.57 15.17
C THR A 98 9.01 -2.09 15.06
N VAL A 99 8.22 -2.70 14.16
CA VAL A 99 8.26 -4.15 13.93
C VAL A 99 9.62 -4.56 13.38
N ARG A 100 10.16 -3.80 12.41
CA ARG A 100 11.48 -4.09 11.84
C ARG A 100 12.59 -4.03 12.89
N ARG A 101 12.56 -3.03 13.77
CA ARG A 101 13.51 -2.87 14.88
C ARG A 101 13.45 -4.03 15.87
N LEU A 102 12.24 -4.48 16.24
CA LEU A 102 12.05 -5.65 17.09
C LEU A 102 12.59 -6.92 16.44
N GLU A 103 12.34 -7.12 15.14
CA GLU A 103 12.88 -8.27 14.42
C GLU A 103 14.41 -8.28 14.37
N ILE A 104 15.04 -7.13 14.14
CA ILE A 104 16.51 -7.01 14.14
C ILE A 104 17.06 -7.34 15.53
N SER A 105 16.50 -6.70 16.56
CA SER A 105 16.89 -6.95 17.96
C SER A 105 16.83 -8.44 18.31
N GLN A 106 15.71 -9.10 18.03
CA GLN A 106 15.52 -10.51 18.37
C GLN A 106 16.35 -11.49 17.52
N LYS A 107 16.50 -11.23 16.22
CA LYS A 107 17.06 -12.22 15.28
C LYS A 107 18.53 -12.01 14.94
N GLN A 108 19.04 -10.79 15.13
CA GLN A 108 20.38 -10.40 14.70
C GLN A 108 21.24 -9.92 15.86
N LEU A 109 20.62 -9.35 16.91
CA LEU A 109 21.31 -8.78 18.06
C LEU A 109 21.04 -9.54 19.36
N ASN A 110 20.53 -10.76 19.32
CA ASN A 110 20.29 -11.61 20.50
C ASN A 110 19.46 -10.95 21.62
N GLY A 111 18.58 -10.01 21.28
CA GLY A 111 17.77 -9.25 22.22
C GLY A 111 18.29 -7.86 22.54
N ASP A 112 19.50 -7.49 22.10
CA ASP A 112 20.05 -6.15 22.28
C ASP A 112 19.31 -5.11 21.44
N SER A 113 19.37 -3.86 21.87
CA SER A 113 18.66 -2.77 21.20
C SER A 113 19.25 -2.46 19.83
N CYS A 114 18.42 -2.54 18.79
CA CYS A 114 18.79 -2.02 17.47
C CYS A 114 18.76 -0.50 17.47
N ASP A 115 19.93 0.12 17.24
CA ASP A 115 20.07 1.57 17.16
C ASP A 115 19.47 2.14 15.86
N ARG A 116 19.45 3.48 15.76
CA ARG A 116 18.83 4.17 14.61
C ARG A 116 19.65 4.04 13.33
N ILE A 117 20.97 3.90 13.47
CA ILE A 117 21.92 3.79 12.37
C ILE A 117 21.72 2.38 11.77
N GLU A 118 21.88 1.32 12.54
CA GLU A 118 21.63 -0.05 12.07
C GLU A 118 20.23 -0.21 11.47
N LEU A 119 19.18 0.34 12.10
CA LEU A 119 17.83 0.33 11.54
C LEU A 119 17.77 1.03 10.17
N TYR A 120 18.44 2.17 9.99
CA TYR A 120 18.47 2.89 8.72
C TYR A 120 19.07 2.05 7.60
N LYS A 121 20.25 1.45 7.82
CA LYS A 121 20.88 0.53 6.86
C LYS A 121 19.98 -0.65 6.54
N GLN A 122 19.43 -1.32 7.57
CA GLN A 122 18.54 -2.48 7.42
C GLN A 122 17.21 -2.18 6.71
N THR A 123 16.83 -0.90 6.61
CA THR A 123 15.59 -0.44 6.00
C THR A 123 15.81 0.26 4.65
N HIS A 124 17.05 0.56 4.25
CA HIS A 124 17.38 1.28 3.02
C HIS A 124 18.44 0.59 2.16
N PHE A 125 19.03 -0.52 2.62
CA PHE A 125 20.04 -1.29 1.90
C PHE A 125 19.67 -2.77 1.81
N THR A 126 19.97 -3.40 0.67
CA THR A 126 20.02 -4.87 0.55
C THR A 126 21.33 -5.28 -0.11
N GLU A 127 21.88 -6.43 0.27
CA GLU A 127 23.06 -7.00 -0.41
C GLU A 127 22.83 -7.21 -1.91
N LYS A 128 21.60 -7.55 -2.30
CA LYS A 128 21.26 -7.82 -3.71
C LYS A 128 21.17 -6.56 -4.59
N LYS A 129 20.62 -5.46 -4.06
CA LYS A 129 20.33 -4.25 -4.85
C LYS A 129 21.12 -3.01 -4.42
N GLY A 130 21.94 -3.13 -3.38
CA GLY A 130 22.61 -2.00 -2.75
C GLY A 130 21.63 -1.06 -2.04
N TRP A 131 21.99 0.23 -2.00
CA TRP A 131 21.18 1.31 -1.44
C TRP A 131 19.92 1.59 -2.27
N SER A 132 18.83 1.90 -1.58
CA SER A 132 17.53 2.24 -2.16
C SER A 132 17.56 3.50 -3.04
N SER A 133 18.53 4.39 -2.81
CA SER A 133 18.77 5.61 -3.57
C SER A 133 20.17 6.14 -3.22
N LYS A 134 20.74 6.99 -4.09
CA LYS A 134 21.99 7.69 -3.80
C LYS A 134 21.89 8.54 -2.53
N VAL A 135 20.76 9.20 -2.31
CA VAL A 135 20.51 10.00 -1.10
C VAL A 135 20.51 9.13 0.17
N ALA A 136 20.04 7.88 0.08
CA ALA A 136 20.10 6.97 1.22
C ALA A 136 21.53 6.56 1.57
N GLU A 137 22.41 6.41 0.57
CA GLU A 137 23.84 6.14 0.77
C GLU A 137 24.56 7.36 1.37
N GLU A 138 24.29 8.55 0.85
CA GLU A 138 24.84 9.81 1.37
C GLU A 138 24.40 10.07 2.81
N ASN A 139 23.15 9.78 3.17
CA ASN A 139 22.66 9.93 4.54
C ASN A 139 23.30 8.95 5.55
N TRP A 140 23.91 7.87 5.05
CA TRP A 140 24.57 6.86 5.87
C TRP A 140 26.05 7.17 6.12
N SER A 141 26.69 7.84 5.16
CA SER A 141 28.14 8.09 5.13
C SER A 141 28.52 9.27 6.01
#